data_AF-A0A3S0U0S8-F1
#
_entry.id   AF-A0A3S0U0S8-F1
#
_cell.length_a   1.000
_cell.length_b   1.000
_cell.length_c   1.000
_cell.angle_alpha   90.00
_cell.angle_beta   90.00
_cell.angle_gamma   90.00
#
_symmetry.space_group_name_H-M   'P 1'
#
loop_
_entity.id
_entity.type
_entity.pdbx_description
1 polymer ?
#
loop_
_entity_poly.entity_id
_entity_poly.type
_entity_poly.pdbx_seq_one_letter_code
_entity_poly.pdbx_strand_id
1 'polypeptide(L)'
;MKRKKPIWAFCFIIMRNSNLGRMDSMKKFPEGELHISYSQITVFNKGLENPYSDWTDKHINQGFVWREGTVSFGTLSDSLCKIEVILGGEITASAEAIRSIVVPFTTADTGITISSILSKEYNFVIPAGSYELLFEAFPLEPPSENDFFKVQYSFTFAESKSPKARILKHDGDLLSPETLLMTGEAAV
;
A
#
# COMPACT_ATOMS: atom_id res chain seq x y z
N MET A 1 -35.67 56.61 -18.64
CA MET A 1 -36.89 56.28 -17.87
C MET A 1 -37.91 55.60 -18.77
N LYS A 2 -37.92 54.26 -18.83
CA LYS A 2 -39.05 53.44 -19.30
C LYS A 2 -39.11 52.18 -18.42
N ARG A 3 -40.33 51.82 -18.03
CA ARG A 3 -40.70 50.99 -16.88
C ARG A 3 -40.68 49.49 -17.20
N LYS A 4 -40.46 48.72 -16.13
CA LYS A 4 -40.63 47.27 -15.93
C LYS A 4 -42.01 46.75 -16.40
N LYS A 5 -42.11 45.49 -16.83
CA LYS A 5 -42.63 44.37 -16.02
C LYS A 5 -42.42 42.97 -16.66
N PRO A 6 -42.36 41.89 -15.85
CA PRO A 6 -42.03 40.50 -16.21
C PRO A 6 -43.27 39.58 -16.24
N ILE A 7 -43.12 38.28 -16.55
CA ILE A 7 -43.88 37.13 -15.99
C ILE A 7 -43.14 35.81 -16.33
N TRP A 8 -43.26 34.86 -15.42
CA TRP A 8 -42.54 33.60 -15.26
C TRP A 8 -43.23 32.38 -15.94
N ALA A 9 -42.44 31.31 -16.14
CA ALA A 9 -42.66 29.95 -15.62
C ALA A 9 -42.74 28.77 -16.62
N PHE A 10 -42.18 27.64 -16.14
CA PHE A 10 -42.22 26.24 -16.59
C PHE A 10 -41.34 25.86 -17.80
N CYS A 11 -40.52 24.80 -17.77
CA CYS A 11 -40.63 23.56 -17.02
C CYS A 11 -39.25 22.90 -16.77
N PHE A 12 -39.15 22.21 -15.63
CA PHE A 12 -38.11 21.26 -15.24
C PHE A 12 -38.01 20.12 -16.27
N ILE A 13 -36.79 19.83 -16.76
CA ILE A 13 -36.38 18.45 -17.07
C ILE A 13 -34.97 18.27 -16.54
N ILE A 14 -34.89 17.66 -15.36
CA ILE A 14 -33.73 16.88 -14.94
C ILE A 14 -33.77 15.60 -15.78
N MET A 15 -32.77 15.40 -16.65
CA MET A 15 -32.40 14.05 -17.08
C MET A 15 -30.95 13.79 -16.69
N ARG A 16 -30.84 12.88 -15.73
CA ARG A 16 -29.68 12.05 -15.43
C ARG A 16 -28.99 11.62 -16.73
N ASN A 17 -27.70 11.87 -16.83
CA ASN A 17 -26.78 10.94 -17.47
C ASN A 17 -25.82 10.48 -16.35
N SER A 18 -26.23 9.51 -15.55
CA SER A 18 -25.93 8.08 -15.77
C SER A 18 -24.44 7.84 -15.93
N ASN A 19 -23.83 7.37 -14.83
CA ASN A 19 -22.59 6.62 -14.75
C ASN A 19 -22.17 6.02 -16.10
N LEU A 20 -21.16 6.62 -16.72
CA LEU A 20 -20.52 6.09 -17.91
C LEU A 20 -19.03 5.93 -17.60
N GLY A 21 -18.65 4.70 -17.27
CA GLY A 21 -17.28 4.18 -17.36
C GLY A 21 -16.32 4.56 -16.24
N ARG A 22 -16.39 3.90 -15.07
CA ARG A 22 -15.17 3.71 -14.28
C ARG A 22 -14.39 2.60 -14.97
N MET A 23 -13.64 2.98 -16.02
CA MET A 23 -12.54 2.16 -16.49
C MET A 23 -11.53 2.07 -15.33
N ASP A 24 -11.11 0.85 -15.04
CA ASP A 24 -10.03 0.48 -14.13
C ASP A 24 -8.70 1.13 -14.53
N SER A 25 -8.60 2.46 -14.40
CA SER A 25 -7.34 3.15 -14.66
C SER A 25 -6.43 2.95 -13.45
N MET A 26 -5.41 2.12 -13.62
CA MET A 26 -4.29 2.07 -12.70
C MET A 26 -3.64 3.45 -12.63
N LYS A 27 -3.54 4.00 -11.42
CA LYS A 27 -2.81 5.23 -11.14
C LYS A 27 -1.50 4.88 -10.48
N LYS A 28 -0.39 5.11 -11.19
CA LYS A 28 0.96 5.07 -10.62
C LYS A 28 1.31 6.44 -10.04
N PHE A 29 1.82 6.46 -8.81
CA PHE A 29 2.33 7.67 -8.17
C PHE A 29 3.81 7.89 -8.54
N PRO A 30 4.35 9.12 -8.40
CA PRO A 30 5.77 9.36 -8.60
C PRO A 30 6.63 8.43 -7.74
N GLU A 31 7.69 7.89 -8.33
CA GLU A 31 8.65 7.03 -7.62
C GLU A 31 9.43 7.82 -6.55
N GLY A 32 9.77 7.14 -5.47
CA GLY A 32 10.61 7.65 -4.40
C GLY A 32 11.83 6.76 -4.16
N GLU A 33 12.79 7.26 -3.37
CA GLU A 33 13.87 6.43 -2.85
C GLU A 33 13.86 6.50 -1.33
N LEU A 34 14.07 5.41 -0.60
CA LEU A 34 13.99 5.41 0.86
C LEU A 34 15.16 4.63 1.45
N HIS A 35 15.78 5.16 2.51
CA HIS A 35 16.75 4.38 3.28
C HIS A 35 16.01 3.44 4.21
N ILE A 36 16.26 2.14 4.04
CA ILE A 36 15.75 1.11 4.93
C ILE A 36 16.66 1.02 6.17
N SER A 37 16.05 0.79 7.32
CA SER A 37 16.74 0.52 8.58
C SER A 37 15.88 -0.43 9.41
N TYR A 38 16.53 -1.28 10.20
CA TYR A 38 15.85 -2.30 11.01
C TYR A 38 15.03 -3.28 10.15
N SER A 39 15.53 -3.56 8.94
CA SER A 39 15.00 -4.53 7.98
C SER A 39 13.49 -4.48 7.76
N GLN A 40 12.91 -3.28 7.75
CA GLN A 40 11.48 -3.11 7.55
C GLN A 40 11.10 -1.87 6.75
N ILE A 41 9.99 -1.98 6.02
CA ILE A 41 9.28 -0.87 5.41
C ILE A 41 7.81 -0.94 5.83
N THR A 42 7.25 0.19 6.26
CA THR A 42 5.93 0.25 6.87
C THR A 42 5.00 1.13 6.05
N VAL A 43 3.79 0.63 5.82
CA VAL A 43 2.66 1.36 5.25
C VAL A 43 1.65 1.60 6.35
N PHE A 44 1.27 2.85 6.59
CA PHE A 44 0.35 3.20 7.66
C PHE A 44 -0.58 4.35 7.29
N ASN A 45 -1.74 4.43 7.94
CA ASN A 45 -2.65 5.56 7.77
C ASN A 45 -1.96 6.86 8.22
N LYS A 46 -2.07 7.90 7.41
CA LYS A 46 -1.41 9.18 7.69
C LYS A 46 -1.91 9.76 9.02
N GLY A 47 -0.97 10.05 9.93
CA GLY A 47 -1.25 10.60 11.26
C GLY A 47 -1.37 9.55 12.38
N LEU A 48 -1.09 8.27 12.11
CA LEU A 48 -1.02 7.23 13.14
C LEU A 48 0.16 7.50 14.09
N GLU A 49 -0.11 7.64 15.39
CA GLU A 49 0.91 8.03 16.40
C GLU A 49 2.03 7.01 16.57
N ASN A 50 1.67 5.72 16.65
CA ASN A 50 2.62 4.61 16.73
C ASN A 50 2.45 3.80 15.45
N PRO A 51 3.26 4.00 14.39
CA PRO A 51 3.08 3.29 13.13
C PRO A 51 3.85 1.95 13.06
N TYR A 52 4.95 1.84 13.81
CA TYR A 52 5.79 0.64 13.82
C TYR A 52 5.23 -0.41 14.77
N SER A 53 5.48 -1.67 14.45
CA SER A 53 4.93 -2.81 15.21
C SER A 53 6.05 -3.65 15.79
N ASP A 54 5.73 -4.35 16.88
CA ASP A 54 6.62 -5.33 17.49
C ASP A 54 6.63 -6.64 16.68
N TRP A 55 7.82 -7.19 16.47
CA TRP A 55 8.04 -8.35 15.62
C TRP A 55 8.23 -9.60 16.48
N THR A 56 7.41 -10.61 16.22
CA THR A 56 7.59 -11.95 16.79
C THR A 56 8.24 -12.86 15.74
N ASP A 57 8.77 -14.01 16.16
CA ASP A 57 9.29 -15.02 15.22
C ASP A 57 8.25 -15.42 14.16
N LYS A 58 6.96 -15.44 14.52
CA LYS A 58 5.89 -15.72 13.56
C LYS A 58 5.77 -14.62 12.50
N HIS A 59 5.90 -13.35 12.90
CA HIS A 59 5.90 -12.21 11.98
C HIS A 59 7.12 -12.24 11.07
N ILE A 60 8.30 -12.51 11.62
CA ILE A 60 9.54 -12.66 10.87
C ILE A 60 9.38 -13.77 9.81
N ASN A 61 8.90 -14.94 10.22
CA ASN A 61 8.73 -16.09 9.34
C ASN A 61 7.73 -15.84 8.20
N GLN A 62 6.63 -15.13 8.44
CA GLN A 62 5.67 -14.82 7.36
C GLN A 62 6.04 -13.57 6.53
N GLY A 63 7.07 -12.83 6.97
CA GLY A 63 7.60 -11.65 6.28
C GLY A 63 6.84 -10.35 6.50
N PHE A 64 5.86 -10.32 7.41
CA PHE A 64 5.13 -9.10 7.75
C PHE A 64 4.51 -9.15 9.15
N VAL A 65 4.27 -7.97 9.72
CA VAL A 65 3.41 -7.75 10.88
C VAL A 65 2.30 -6.80 10.50
N TRP A 66 1.07 -7.18 10.81
CA TRP A 66 -0.12 -6.41 10.47
C TRP A 66 -0.90 -6.06 11.74
N ARG A 67 -1.42 -4.85 11.80
CA ARG A 67 -2.47 -4.45 12.73
C ARG A 67 -3.33 -3.36 12.10
N GLU A 68 -4.38 -2.94 12.80
CA GLU A 68 -5.29 -1.94 12.24
C GLU A 68 -4.55 -0.65 11.87
N GLY A 69 -4.73 -0.22 10.61
CA GLY A 69 -4.14 1.00 10.07
C GLY A 69 -2.65 0.97 9.78
N THR A 70 -1.94 -0.16 9.96
CA THR A 70 -0.51 -0.27 9.62
C THR A 70 -0.07 -1.70 9.31
N VAL A 71 0.88 -1.83 8.39
CA VAL A 71 1.58 -3.07 8.11
C VAL A 71 3.05 -2.78 7.88
N SER A 72 3.93 -3.55 8.52
CA SER A 72 5.36 -3.54 8.26
C SER A 72 5.73 -4.82 7.53
N PHE A 73 6.47 -4.69 6.43
CA PHE A 73 7.01 -5.81 5.65
C PHE A 73 8.51 -5.92 5.91
N GLY A 74 8.98 -7.16 6.03
CA GLY A 74 10.41 -7.45 6.08
C GLY A 74 11.04 -7.11 4.75
N THR A 75 12.16 -6.39 4.78
CA THR A 75 12.92 -6.00 3.59
C THR A 75 14.05 -6.99 3.31
N LEU A 76 14.54 -7.00 2.08
CA LEU A 76 15.64 -7.87 1.65
C LEU A 76 17.04 -7.29 1.95
N SER A 77 17.14 -5.96 2.15
CA SER A 77 18.40 -5.27 2.39
C SER A 77 18.17 -3.94 3.11
N ASP A 78 19.03 -3.62 4.06
CA ASP A 78 19.06 -2.35 4.81
C ASP A 78 19.85 -1.29 4.02
N SER A 79 19.37 -0.97 2.83
CA SER A 79 20.02 -0.08 1.86
C SER A 79 19.05 1.00 1.35
N LEU A 80 19.53 1.85 0.44
CA LEU A 80 18.66 2.76 -0.30
C LEU A 80 17.81 1.95 -1.30
N CYS A 81 16.48 1.95 -1.12
CA CYS A 81 15.54 1.27 -2.00
C CYS A 81 14.81 2.27 -2.91
N LYS A 82 14.15 1.76 -3.96
CA LYS A 82 13.11 2.50 -4.70
C LYS A 82 11.74 2.14 -4.16
N ILE A 83 10.81 3.09 -4.18
CA ILE A 83 9.41 2.89 -3.81
C ILE A 83 8.53 3.20 -5.01
N GLU A 84 7.63 2.27 -5.32
CA GLU A 84 6.56 2.44 -6.28
C GLU A 84 5.21 2.25 -5.59
N VAL A 85 4.25 3.12 -5.90
CA VAL A 85 2.87 3.00 -5.39
C VAL A 85 1.90 3.04 -6.55
N ILE A 86 0.98 2.08 -6.58
CA ILE A 86 -0.03 1.90 -7.61
C ILE A 86 -1.41 1.80 -6.96
N LEU A 87 -2.40 2.47 -7.53
CA LEU A 87 -3.80 2.40 -7.12
C LEU A 87 -4.66 1.88 -8.26
N GLY A 88 -5.46 0.85 -7.99
CA GLY A 88 -6.30 0.16 -8.96
C GLY A 88 -5.64 -1.10 -9.54
N GLY A 89 -6.32 -1.71 -10.50
CA GLY A 89 -5.90 -2.97 -11.11
C GLY A 89 -6.30 -4.21 -10.31
N GLU A 90 -5.80 -5.37 -10.75
CA GLU A 90 -6.03 -6.66 -10.11
C GLU A 90 -4.76 -7.15 -9.42
N ILE A 91 -4.93 -7.89 -8.31
CA ILE A 91 -3.82 -8.44 -7.55
C ILE A 91 -3.31 -9.71 -8.22
N THR A 92 -2.17 -9.60 -8.88
CA THR A 92 -1.42 -10.73 -9.43
C THR A 92 0.05 -10.52 -9.12
N ALA A 93 0.76 -11.61 -8.78
CA ALA A 93 2.19 -11.52 -8.53
C ALA A 93 2.93 -11.31 -9.85
N SER A 94 3.79 -10.30 -9.91
CA SER A 94 4.71 -10.09 -11.04
C SER A 94 5.65 -11.30 -11.16
N ALA A 95 6.02 -11.68 -12.39
CA ALA A 95 6.96 -12.77 -12.64
C ALA A 95 8.36 -12.48 -12.07
N GLU A 96 8.77 -11.22 -12.07
CA GLU A 96 10.07 -10.71 -11.67
C GLU A 96 10.20 -10.50 -10.15
N ALA A 97 9.09 -10.36 -9.44
CA ALA A 97 9.10 -10.27 -7.97
C ALA A 97 9.57 -11.59 -7.36
N ILE A 98 10.47 -11.51 -6.36
CA ILE A 98 10.91 -12.68 -5.58
C ILE A 98 10.07 -12.88 -4.32
N ARG A 99 9.41 -11.82 -3.85
CA ARG A 99 8.50 -11.82 -2.69
C ARG A 99 7.25 -11.05 -3.09
N SER A 100 6.08 -11.65 -2.90
CA SER A 100 4.78 -11.06 -3.21
C SER A 100 3.79 -11.43 -2.11
N ILE A 101 3.41 -10.47 -1.29
CA ILE A 101 2.56 -10.66 -0.10
C ILE A 101 1.34 -9.75 -0.22
N VAL A 102 0.16 -10.31 -0.03
CA VAL A 102 -1.09 -9.55 -0.01
C VAL A 102 -1.61 -9.51 1.41
N VAL A 103 -2.03 -8.32 1.86
CA VAL A 103 -2.69 -8.11 3.15
C VAL A 103 -3.93 -7.25 2.99
N PRO A 104 -4.95 -7.39 3.86
CA PRO A 104 -6.01 -6.41 3.94
C PRO A 104 -5.46 -5.08 4.43
N PHE A 105 -5.89 -3.97 3.84
CA PHE A 105 -5.54 -2.64 4.32
C PHE A 105 -6.74 -1.69 4.17
N THR A 106 -7.03 -0.95 5.24
CA THR A 106 -8.08 0.06 5.23
C THR A 106 -7.44 1.43 5.30
N THR A 107 -7.67 2.25 4.28
CA THR A 107 -7.17 3.61 4.21
C THR A 107 -8.18 4.57 4.84
N ALA A 108 -7.67 5.52 5.63
CA ALA A 108 -8.46 6.65 6.15
C ALA A 108 -8.54 7.80 5.12
N ASP A 109 -9.41 8.78 5.38
CA ASP A 109 -9.59 9.97 4.51
C ASP A 109 -8.30 10.80 4.32
N THR A 110 -7.33 10.64 5.21
CA THR A 110 -6.04 11.35 5.18
C THR A 110 -5.01 10.70 4.24
N GLY A 111 -5.31 9.53 3.67
CA GLY A 111 -4.39 8.75 2.86
C GLY A 111 -3.42 7.92 3.70
N ILE A 112 -2.29 7.54 3.09
CA ILE A 112 -1.28 6.68 3.71
C ILE A 112 0.10 7.32 3.71
N THR A 113 0.94 6.83 4.60
CA THR A 113 2.37 7.10 4.67
C THR A 113 3.15 5.81 4.47
N ILE A 114 4.24 5.86 3.71
CA ILE A 114 5.23 4.80 3.61
C ILE A 114 6.54 5.31 4.21
N SER A 115 7.11 4.56 5.14
CA SER A 115 8.36 4.91 5.82
C SER A 115 9.09 3.70 6.36
N SER A 116 10.37 3.86 6.65
CA SER A 116 11.20 2.99 7.49
C SER A 116 11.55 3.73 8.79
N ILE A 117 11.93 2.98 9.83
CA ILE A 117 12.38 3.54 11.10
C ILE A 117 13.55 4.53 10.86
N LEU A 118 13.47 5.71 11.49
CA LEU A 118 14.46 6.81 11.36
C LEU A 118 14.71 7.31 9.92
N SER A 119 13.77 7.06 9.01
CA SER A 119 13.85 7.52 7.61
C SER A 119 12.83 8.64 7.31
N LYS A 120 12.81 9.10 6.06
CA LYS A 120 11.83 10.07 5.59
C LYS A 120 10.48 9.41 5.32
N GLU A 121 9.42 10.19 5.49
CA GLU A 121 8.07 9.75 5.20
C GLU A 121 7.61 10.14 3.79
N TYR A 122 7.01 9.19 3.08
CA TYR A 122 6.34 9.43 1.81
C TYR A 122 4.82 9.37 1.97
N ASN A 123 4.14 10.46 1.65
CA ASN A 123 2.71 10.58 1.82
C ASN A 123 1.99 10.40 0.47
N PHE A 124 0.95 9.56 0.44
CA PHE A 124 0.17 9.28 -0.76
C PHE A 124 -1.32 9.44 -0.49
N VAL A 125 -2.01 10.14 -1.40
CA VAL A 125 -3.46 10.30 -1.36
C VAL A 125 -4.10 9.06 -2.00
N ILE A 126 -4.28 8.02 -1.20
CA ILE A 126 -5.13 6.87 -1.52
C ILE A 126 -6.53 7.16 -0.95
N PRO A 127 -7.61 7.06 -1.75
CA PRO A 127 -8.97 7.28 -1.27
C PRO A 127 -9.30 6.37 -0.09
N ALA A 128 -10.17 6.81 0.81
CA ALA A 128 -10.65 5.97 1.91
C ALA A 128 -11.40 4.75 1.37
N GLY A 129 -11.13 3.59 1.95
CA GLY A 129 -11.73 2.34 1.50
C GLY A 129 -11.01 1.11 2.02
N SER A 130 -11.49 -0.05 1.56
CA SER A 130 -10.89 -1.34 1.86
C SER A 130 -10.18 -1.88 0.63
N TYR A 131 -8.94 -2.30 0.81
CA TYR A 131 -8.04 -2.70 -0.24
C TYR A 131 -7.41 -4.05 0.07
N GLU A 132 -7.12 -4.80 -0.99
CA GLU A 132 -5.98 -5.70 -0.98
C GLU A 132 -4.73 -4.85 -1.28
N LEU A 133 -3.79 -4.85 -0.33
CA LEU A 133 -2.48 -4.26 -0.49
C LEU A 133 -1.50 -5.37 -0.86
N LEU A 134 -1.02 -5.35 -2.10
CA LEU A 134 0.07 -6.20 -2.57
C LEU A 134 1.40 -5.47 -2.37
N PHE A 135 2.28 -6.10 -1.60
CA PHE A 135 3.69 -5.76 -1.46
C PHE A 135 4.52 -6.70 -2.34
N GLU A 136 5.40 -6.12 -3.16
CA GLU A 136 6.36 -6.88 -3.97
C GLU A 136 7.78 -6.36 -3.81
N ALA A 137 8.75 -7.29 -3.81
CA ALA A 137 10.18 -6.97 -3.75
C ALA A 137 10.92 -7.44 -5.02
N PHE A 138 11.65 -6.50 -5.61
CA PHE A 138 12.42 -6.67 -6.84
C PHE A 138 13.89 -6.31 -6.59
N PRO A 139 14.79 -7.30 -6.43
CA PRO A 139 16.23 -7.04 -6.45
C PRO A 139 16.61 -6.37 -7.78
N LEU A 140 17.24 -5.21 -7.72
CA LEU A 140 17.70 -4.50 -8.92
C LEU A 140 19.15 -4.83 -9.27
N GLU A 141 19.88 -5.41 -8.32
CA GLU A 141 21.25 -5.87 -8.43
C GLU A 141 21.47 -7.05 -7.47
N PRO A 142 22.48 -7.91 -7.69
CA PRO A 142 22.81 -8.99 -6.76
C PRO A 142 23.37 -8.44 -5.43
N PRO A 143 23.26 -9.20 -4.32
CA PRO A 143 23.91 -8.85 -3.06
C PRO A 143 25.41 -8.63 -3.22
N SER A 144 25.93 -7.58 -2.57
CA SER A 144 27.38 -7.37 -2.44
C SER A 144 27.95 -8.19 -1.27
N GLU A 145 29.26 -8.12 -1.02
CA GLU A 145 29.94 -8.90 0.04
C GLU A 145 29.40 -8.66 1.46
N ASN A 146 28.69 -7.56 1.70
CA ASN A 146 28.07 -7.22 2.98
C ASN A 146 26.53 -7.36 2.97
N ASP A 147 25.99 -8.09 1.99
CA ASP A 147 24.56 -8.32 1.77
C ASP A 147 23.72 -7.06 1.51
N PHE A 148 24.34 -5.91 1.26
CA PHE A 148 23.62 -4.73 0.77
C PHE A 148 23.49 -4.74 -0.74
N PHE A 149 22.29 -4.44 -1.22
CA PHE A 149 21.96 -4.27 -2.63
C PHE A 149 20.71 -3.42 -2.80
N LYS A 150 20.57 -2.80 -3.96
CA LYS A 150 19.40 -1.98 -4.30
C LYS A 150 18.18 -2.85 -4.60
N VAL A 151 17.07 -2.53 -3.95
CA VAL A 151 15.78 -3.21 -4.13
C VAL A 151 14.72 -2.18 -4.50
N GLN A 152 13.78 -2.54 -5.38
CA GLN A 152 12.53 -1.82 -5.55
C GLN A 152 11.43 -2.53 -4.77
N TYR A 153 10.70 -1.77 -3.94
CA TYR A 153 9.48 -2.23 -3.30
C TYR A 153 8.27 -1.56 -3.96
N SER A 154 7.33 -2.38 -4.42
CA SER A 154 6.08 -1.90 -5.02
C SER A 154 4.90 -2.19 -4.10
N PHE A 155 3.99 -1.22 -4.03
CA PHE A 155 2.77 -1.26 -3.21
C PHE A 155 1.55 -1.01 -4.09
N THR A 156 0.80 -2.06 -4.37
CA THR A 156 -0.42 -1.97 -5.20
C THR A 156 -1.67 -2.06 -4.32
N PHE A 157 -2.51 -1.04 -4.37
CA PHE A 157 -3.79 -0.97 -3.68
C PHE A 157 -4.92 -1.29 -4.66
N ALA A 158 -5.50 -2.49 -4.58
CA ALA A 158 -6.67 -2.89 -5.35
C ALA A 158 -7.93 -2.86 -4.46
N GLU A 159 -8.99 -2.17 -4.88
CA GLU A 159 -10.23 -2.09 -4.11
C GLU A 159 -10.82 -3.50 -3.92
N SER A 160 -11.20 -3.83 -2.68
CA SER A 160 -11.80 -5.13 -2.38
C SER A 160 -12.83 -5.01 -1.26
N LYS A 161 -13.99 -5.66 -1.45
CA LYS A 161 -15.04 -5.74 -0.40
C LYS A 161 -14.74 -6.80 0.65
N SER A 162 -13.79 -7.69 0.37
CA SER A 162 -13.44 -8.81 1.23
C SER A 162 -11.95 -9.14 1.06
N PRO A 163 -11.04 -8.22 1.43
CA PRO A 163 -9.62 -8.43 1.22
C PRO A 163 -9.11 -9.59 2.07
N LYS A 164 -8.22 -10.41 1.52
CA LYS A 164 -7.67 -11.59 2.19
C LYS A 164 -6.16 -11.61 2.15
N ALA A 165 -5.56 -11.86 3.31
CA ALA A 165 -4.12 -12.05 3.39
C ALA A 165 -3.71 -13.36 2.71
N ARG A 166 -2.61 -13.33 1.95
CA ARG A 166 -2.02 -14.49 1.27
C ARG A 166 -0.60 -14.19 0.83
N ILE A 167 0.26 -15.20 0.85
CA ILE A 167 1.59 -15.14 0.26
C ILE A 167 1.48 -15.75 -1.15
N LEU A 168 1.76 -14.93 -2.16
CA LEU A 168 1.74 -15.37 -3.57
C LEU A 168 3.10 -15.90 -4.00
N LYS A 169 4.17 -15.29 -3.48
CA LYS A 169 5.56 -15.68 -3.69
C LYS A 169 6.38 -15.39 -2.45
N HIS A 170 7.36 -16.23 -2.19
CA HIS A 170 8.33 -16.05 -1.13
C HIS A 170 9.72 -16.46 -1.61
N ASP A 171 10.73 -15.80 -1.05
CA ASP A 171 12.13 -16.21 -1.15
C ASP A 171 12.47 -17.24 -0.07
N GLY A 172 13.76 -17.58 0.06
CA GLY A 172 14.26 -18.59 1.00
C GLY A 172 14.22 -18.16 2.47
N ASP A 173 14.07 -16.87 2.77
CA ASP A 173 14.11 -16.36 4.15
C ASP A 173 12.74 -16.45 4.83
N LEU A 174 11.67 -16.53 4.04
CA LEU A 174 10.30 -16.63 4.54
C LEU A 174 9.81 -18.08 4.52
N LEU A 175 8.97 -18.38 5.50
CA LEU A 175 8.19 -19.61 5.56
C LEU A 175 6.79 -19.35 5.00
N SER A 176 6.18 -20.39 4.46
CA SER A 176 4.76 -20.39 4.07
C SER A 176 3.93 -21.11 5.14
N PRO A 177 3.54 -20.43 6.24
CA PRO A 177 2.71 -21.06 7.27
C PRO A 177 1.31 -21.36 6.72
N GLU A 178 0.67 -22.41 7.24
CA GLU A 178 -0.72 -22.75 6.87
C GLU A 178 -1.72 -21.66 7.26
N THR A 179 -1.43 -20.89 8.31
CA THR A 179 -2.26 -19.78 8.79
C THR A 179 -1.39 -18.56 9.05
N LEU A 180 -1.76 -17.43 8.44
CA LEU A 180 -1.10 -16.15 8.62
C LEU A 180 -1.55 -15.49 9.94
N LEU A 181 -0.59 -14.94 10.68
CA LEU A 181 -0.83 -14.16 11.88
C LEU A 181 -1.20 -12.73 11.49
N MET A 182 -2.48 -12.37 11.69
CA MET A 182 -3.05 -11.08 11.32
C MET A 182 -3.27 -10.17 12.54
N THR A 183 -2.37 -10.24 13.51
CA THR A 183 -2.42 -9.42 14.73
C THR A 183 -0.99 -9.11 15.17
N GLY A 184 -0.71 -7.83 15.38
CA GLY A 184 0.54 -7.34 15.94
C GLY A 184 0.29 -6.23 16.95
N GLU A 185 1.29 -5.96 17.78
CA GLU A 185 1.25 -4.89 18.79
C GLU A 185 2.11 -3.72 18.32
N ALA A 186 1.86 -2.53 18.86
CA ALA A 186 2.77 -1.40 18.65
C ALA A 186 4.13 -1.68 19.30
N ALA A 187 5.21 -1.24 18.67
CA ALA A 187 6.53 -1.25 19.31
C ALA A 187 6.55 -0.30 20.51
N VAL A 188 7.30 -0.67 21.56
CA VAL A 188 7.47 0.10 22.81
C VAL A 188 8.70 1.00 22.76
#